data_AF-A0A1I3NW32-F1
#
_entry.id   AF-A0A1I3NW32-F1
#
_cell.length_a   1.000
_cell.length_b   1.000
_cell.length_c   1.000
_cell.angle_alpha   90.00
_cell.angle_beta   90.00
_cell.angle_gamma   90.00
#
_symmetry.space_group_name_H-M   'P 1'
#
loop_
_entity.id
_entity.type
_entity.pdbx_description
1 polymer ?
#
loop_
_entity_poly.entity_id
_entity_poly.type
_entity_poly.pdbx_seq_one_letter_code
_entity_poly.pdbx_strand_id
1 'polypeptide(L)'
;MYLDAITRHWRVFMTEAGFPEAADAKITNTAKLTGLAGGCLLEFEKDGRRYHLYDLPCGAPSGILELHRLDEGYEPASLAAVFGLGEARAAALGDAVGAFLRRHYDGMQTAVDAGRGLAHAKARIRAVRLARWRPAD
;
A
#
# COMPACT_ATOMS: atom_id res chain seq x y z
N MET A 1 13.16 -7.13 10.94
CA MET A 1 12.51 -8.29 11.62
C MET A 1 10.99 -8.36 11.51
N TYR A 2 10.21 -7.26 11.43
CA TYR A 2 8.78 -7.33 11.03
C TYR A 2 8.60 -7.14 9.50
N LEU A 3 9.26 -6.12 8.93
CA LEU A 3 9.15 -5.78 7.51
C LEU A 3 9.72 -6.87 6.58
N ASP A 4 10.75 -7.59 7.02
CA ASP A 4 11.30 -8.71 6.26
C ASP A 4 10.30 -9.88 6.18
N ALA A 5 9.59 -10.14 7.29
CA ALA A 5 8.59 -11.20 7.36
C ALA A 5 7.36 -10.86 6.50
N ILE A 6 6.84 -9.63 6.58
CA ILE A 6 5.71 -9.21 5.75
C ILE A 6 6.10 -9.16 4.26
N THR A 7 7.31 -8.74 3.92
CA THR A 7 7.82 -8.76 2.54
C THR A 7 7.92 -10.19 2.00
N ARG A 8 8.39 -11.14 2.82
CA ARG A 8 8.41 -12.55 2.43
C ARG A 8 7.00 -13.11 2.23
N HIS A 9 6.06 -12.80 3.14
CA HIS A 9 4.66 -13.24 3.00
C HIS A 9 4.01 -12.64 1.76
N TRP A 10 4.27 -11.36 1.48
CA TRP A 10 3.82 -10.69 0.27
C TRP A 10 4.29 -11.39 -0.99
N ARG A 11 5.59 -11.68 -1.08
CA ARG A 11 6.17 -12.36 -2.25
C ARG A 11 5.48 -13.70 -2.50
N VAL A 12 5.35 -14.52 -1.46
CA VAL A 12 4.70 -15.84 -1.56
C VAL A 12 3.25 -15.68 -2.00
N PHE A 13 2.50 -14.83 -1.30
CA PHE A 13 1.08 -14.60 -1.58
C PHE A 13 0.83 -14.12 -3.01
N MET A 14 1.58 -13.11 -3.48
CA MET A 14 1.42 -12.57 -4.82
C MET A 14 1.81 -13.57 -5.91
N THR A 15 2.83 -14.40 -5.65
CA THR A 15 3.21 -15.49 -6.56
C THR A 15 2.10 -16.54 -6.65
N GLU A 16 1.57 -17.00 -5.51
CA GLU A 16 0.47 -17.97 -5.45
C GLU A 16 -0.83 -17.43 -6.07
N ALA A 17 -1.06 -16.11 -5.95
CA ALA A 17 -2.19 -15.43 -6.57
C ALA A 17 -2.01 -15.16 -8.08
N GLY A 18 -0.86 -15.51 -8.67
CA GLY A 18 -0.61 -15.35 -10.11
C GLY A 18 -0.15 -13.96 -10.54
N PHE A 19 0.40 -13.17 -9.60
CA PHE A 19 0.94 -11.82 -9.81
C PHE A 19 2.44 -11.73 -9.48
N PRO A 20 3.32 -12.47 -10.19
CA PRO A 20 4.77 -12.40 -9.97
C PRO A 20 5.32 -10.98 -10.15
N GLU A 21 4.70 -10.14 -11.00
CA GLU A 21 5.09 -8.75 -11.22
C GLU A 21 4.96 -7.88 -9.96
N ALA A 22 4.00 -8.22 -9.09
CA ALA A 22 3.79 -7.58 -7.80
C ALA A 22 4.65 -8.19 -6.69
N ALA A 23 5.04 -9.46 -6.81
CA ALA A 23 5.82 -10.19 -5.81
C ALA A 23 7.22 -9.61 -5.58
N ASP A 24 7.75 -8.86 -6.56
CA ASP A 24 9.04 -8.17 -6.49
C ASP A 24 8.97 -6.82 -5.75
N ALA A 25 7.78 -6.32 -5.44
CA ALA A 25 7.64 -5.13 -4.61
C ALA A 25 8.12 -5.39 -3.18
N LYS A 26 8.92 -4.46 -2.65
CA LYS A 26 9.43 -4.52 -1.27
C LYS A 26 8.52 -3.71 -0.36
N ILE A 27 7.90 -4.34 0.63
CA ILE A 27 7.09 -3.63 1.62
C ILE A 27 8.02 -2.87 2.58
N THR A 28 7.82 -1.56 2.69
CA THR A 28 8.63 -0.69 3.55
C THR A 28 7.85 -0.19 4.76
N ASN A 29 6.52 -0.23 4.73
CA ASN A 29 5.67 0.05 5.90
C ASN A 29 4.25 -0.52 5.71
N THR A 30 3.59 -0.83 6.82
CA THR A 30 2.14 -1.04 6.88
C THR A 30 1.58 -0.28 8.07
N ALA A 31 0.38 0.32 7.95
CA ALA A 31 -0.25 1.04 9.04
C ALA A 31 -1.77 0.92 9.01
N LYS A 32 -2.40 0.79 10.19
CA LYS A 32 -3.85 0.97 10.35
C LYS A 32 -4.22 2.45 10.23
N LEU A 33 -5.36 2.77 9.63
CA LEU A 33 -5.90 4.13 9.57
C LEU A 33 -6.97 4.29 10.65
N THR A 34 -6.57 4.71 11.86
CA THR A 34 -7.52 4.83 12.98
C THR A 34 -8.51 5.96 12.70
N GLY A 35 -9.78 5.77 13.01
CA GLY A 35 -10.86 6.68 12.59
C GLY A 35 -11.50 6.31 11.25
N LEU A 36 -10.92 5.37 10.49
CA LEU A 36 -11.53 4.73 9.33
C LEU A 36 -11.62 3.22 9.57
N ALA A 37 -12.81 2.73 9.91
CA ALA A 37 -13.01 1.35 10.35
C ALA A 37 -12.57 0.34 9.28
N GLY A 38 -11.45 -0.37 9.51
CA GLY A 38 -10.89 -1.35 8.58
C GLY A 38 -9.93 -0.77 7.53
N GLY A 39 -9.69 0.54 7.54
CA GLY A 39 -8.79 1.19 6.60
C GLY A 39 -7.33 0.93 6.95
N CYS A 40 -6.49 0.72 5.93
CA CYS A 40 -5.06 0.57 6.12
C CYS A 40 -4.23 1.16 4.98
N LEU A 41 -2.95 1.32 5.25
CA LEU A 41 -1.91 1.80 4.34
C LEU A 41 -0.87 0.69 4.16
N LEU A 42 -0.52 0.46 2.91
CA LEU A 42 0.69 -0.25 2.49
C LEU A 42 1.65 0.75 1.86
N GLU A 43 2.88 0.79 2.34
CA GLU A 43 3.98 1.46 1.65
C GLU A 43 4.90 0.39 1.05
N PHE A 44 5.24 0.56 -0.22
CA PHE A 44 6.14 -0.35 -0.91
C PHE A 44 7.08 0.38 -1.86
N GLU A 45 8.16 -0.28 -2.22
CA GLU A 45 9.12 0.13 -3.23
C GLU A 45 9.06 -0.82 -4.43
N LYS A 46 9.05 -0.25 -5.64
CA LYS A 46 9.14 -0.96 -6.92
C LYS A 46 9.97 -0.11 -7.89
N ASP A 47 10.99 -0.72 -8.49
CA ASP A 47 11.90 -0.08 -9.47
C ASP A 47 12.51 1.24 -8.96
N GLY A 48 12.97 1.24 -7.70
CA GLY A 48 13.58 2.41 -7.05
C GLY A 48 12.59 3.53 -6.69
N ARG A 49 11.28 3.32 -6.88
CA ARG A 49 10.22 4.29 -6.56
C ARG A 49 9.38 3.78 -5.40
N ARG A 50 8.95 4.69 -4.52
CA ARG A 50 8.09 4.38 -3.37
C ARG A 50 6.66 4.80 -3.63
N TYR A 51 5.72 4.07 -3.05
CA TYR A 51 4.29 4.30 -3.21
C TYR A 51 3.55 4.14 -1.90
N HIS A 52 2.47 4.91 -1.73
CA HIS A 52 1.46 4.69 -0.71
C HIS A 52 0.21 4.11 -1.38
N LEU A 53 -0.21 2.94 -0.93
CA LEU A 53 -1.44 2.28 -1.33
C LEU A 53 -2.37 2.23 -0.12
N TYR A 54 -3.51 2.90 -0.23
CA TYR A 54 -4.56 2.91 0.78
C TYR A 54 -5.61 1.87 0.40
N ASP A 55 -5.88 0.93 1.31
CA ASP A 55 -7.06 0.08 1.24
C ASP A 55 -8.13 0.71 2.13
N LEU A 56 -9.11 1.32 1.48
CA LEU A 56 -10.17 2.07 2.14
C LEU A 56 -11.44 1.22 2.16
N PRO A 57 -12.12 1.11 3.31
CA PRO A 57 -13.39 0.43 3.38
C PRO A 57 -14.41 1.28 2.62
N CYS A 58 -14.89 0.80 1.47
CA CYS A 58 -16.17 1.21 0.95
C CYS A 58 -17.17 0.11 1.34
N GLY A 59 -18.47 0.39 1.37
CA GLY A 59 -19.51 -0.59 1.73
C GLY A 59 -19.65 -1.80 0.79
N ALA A 60 -18.60 -2.19 0.07
CA ALA A 60 -18.48 -3.35 -0.81
C ALA A 60 -17.43 -4.34 -0.27
N PRO A 61 -17.49 -5.63 -0.66
CA PRO A 61 -16.54 -6.65 -0.21
C PRO A 61 -15.09 -6.41 -0.69
N SER A 62 -14.89 -5.60 -1.75
CA SER A 62 -13.61 -5.04 -2.15
C SER A 62 -13.55 -3.55 -1.77
N GLY A 63 -12.56 -3.16 -0.97
CA GLY A 63 -12.32 -1.76 -0.62
C GLY A 63 -11.91 -0.92 -1.83
N ILE A 64 -11.95 0.40 -1.69
CA ILE A 64 -11.38 1.32 -2.69
C ILE A 64 -9.87 1.35 -2.47
N LEU A 65 -9.11 1.02 -3.51
CA LEU A 65 -7.67 1.18 -3.52
C LEU A 65 -7.29 2.55 -4.09
N GLU A 66 -6.58 3.34 -3.30
CA GLU A 66 -5.98 4.59 -3.76
C GLU A 66 -4.46 4.49 -3.71
N LEU A 67 -3.82 4.65 -4.86
CA LEU A 67 -2.37 4.55 -5.01
C LEU A 67 -1.78 5.92 -5.33
N HIS A 68 -0.73 6.30 -4.60
CA HIS A 68 0.02 7.53 -4.82
C HIS A 68 1.51 7.24 -4.88
N ARG A 69 2.22 7.93 -5.77
CA ARG A 69 3.69 7.95 -5.75
C ARG A 69 4.16 8.78 -4.56
N LEU A 70 5.10 8.25 -3.78
CA LEU A 70 5.65 8.93 -2.61
C LEU A 70 6.84 9.81 -3.00
N ASP A 71 6.53 10.99 -3.52
CA ASP A 71 7.46 12.06 -3.86
C ASP A 71 6.90 13.44 -3.46
N GLU A 72 7.59 14.50 -3.91
CA GLU A 72 7.12 15.86 -3.70
C GLU A 72 5.79 16.16 -4.40
N GLY A 73 5.44 15.52 -5.51
CA GLY A 73 4.15 15.73 -6.18
C GLY A 73 3.00 15.01 -5.46
N TYR A 74 3.28 13.84 -4.89
CA TYR A 74 2.28 12.92 -4.33
C TYR A 74 1.17 12.52 -5.31
N GLU A 75 1.57 12.41 -6.57
CA GLU A 75 0.68 12.20 -7.70
C GLU A 75 -0.07 10.86 -7.57
N PRO A 76 -1.36 10.82 -7.92
CA PRO A 76 -2.08 9.56 -8.10
C PRO A 76 -1.37 8.66 -9.10
N ALA A 77 -1.40 7.36 -8.84
CA ALA A 77 -0.89 6.34 -9.74
C ALA A 77 -1.92 5.20 -9.87
N SER A 78 -1.73 4.33 -10.86
CA SER A 78 -2.55 3.13 -11.03
C SER A 78 -1.70 1.87 -10.88
N LEU A 79 -2.32 0.78 -10.41
CA LEU A 79 -1.67 -0.53 -10.38
C LEU A 79 -1.25 -0.99 -11.79
N ALA A 80 -2.06 -0.68 -12.80
CA ALA A 80 -1.75 -0.93 -14.21
C ALA A 80 -0.42 -0.30 -14.61
N ALA A 81 -0.22 0.99 -14.32
CA ALA A 81 1.01 1.70 -14.66
C ALA A 81 2.22 1.25 -13.83
N VAL A 82 2.03 1.02 -12.52
CA VAL A 82 3.14 0.65 -11.62
C VAL A 82 3.66 -0.76 -11.89
N PHE A 83 2.79 -1.70 -12.26
CA PHE A 83 3.16 -3.10 -12.50
C PHE A 83 3.17 -3.49 -13.98
N GLY A 84 2.91 -2.57 -14.91
CA GLY A 84 2.90 -2.84 -16.35
C GLY A 84 1.80 -3.79 -16.79
N LEU A 85 0.61 -3.67 -16.19
CA LEU A 85 -0.52 -4.58 -16.39
C LEU A 85 -1.63 -3.92 -17.22
N GLY A 86 -2.40 -4.74 -17.94
CA GLY A 86 -3.69 -4.30 -18.49
C GLY A 86 -4.75 -4.12 -17.38
N GLU A 87 -5.76 -3.29 -17.63
CA GLU A 87 -6.77 -2.89 -16.62
C GLU A 87 -7.46 -4.06 -15.91
N ALA A 88 -7.88 -5.10 -16.65
CA ALA A 88 -8.52 -6.26 -16.04
C ALA A 88 -7.59 -7.02 -15.07
N ARG A 89 -6.30 -7.13 -15.42
CA ARG A 89 -5.29 -7.77 -14.57
C ARG A 89 -4.93 -6.86 -13.38
N ALA A 90 -4.94 -5.54 -13.58
CA ALA A 90 -4.73 -4.56 -12.51
C ALA A 90 -5.90 -4.55 -11.49
N ALA A 91 -7.15 -4.71 -11.94
CA ALA A 91 -8.31 -4.87 -11.06
C ALA A 91 -8.20 -6.15 -10.21
N ALA A 92 -7.88 -7.28 -10.84
CA ALA A 92 -7.65 -8.54 -10.13
C ALA A 92 -6.47 -8.46 -9.15
N LEU A 93 -5.39 -7.75 -9.51
CA LEU A 93 -4.30 -7.45 -8.59
C LEU A 93 -4.81 -6.63 -7.40
N GLY A 94 -5.66 -5.63 -7.63
CA GLY A 94 -6.27 -4.85 -6.57
C GLY A 94 -7.01 -5.73 -5.55
N ASP A 95 -7.84 -6.66 -6.02
CA ASP A 95 -8.55 -7.59 -5.15
C ASP A 95 -7.57 -8.46 -4.32
N ALA A 96 -6.50 -8.95 -4.95
CA ALA A 96 -5.45 -9.73 -4.27
C ALA A 96 -4.72 -8.90 -3.21
N VAL A 97 -4.39 -7.64 -3.51
CA VAL A 97 -3.77 -6.71 -2.55
C VAL A 97 -4.70 -6.47 -1.35
N GLY A 98 -5.98 -6.18 -1.59
CA GLY A 98 -6.96 -6.00 -0.52
C GLY A 98 -7.10 -7.27 0.33
N ALA A 99 -7.12 -8.44 -0.27
CA ALA A 99 -7.17 -9.72 0.45
C ALA A 99 -5.93 -9.93 1.33
N PHE A 100 -4.73 -9.62 0.82
CA PHE A 100 -3.50 -9.66 1.60
C PHE A 100 -3.56 -8.71 2.80
N LEU A 101 -3.97 -7.46 2.58
CA LEU A 101 -4.02 -6.45 3.63
C LEU A 101 -5.01 -6.80 4.73
N ARG A 102 -6.21 -7.29 4.37
CA ARG A 102 -7.20 -7.78 5.35
C ARG A 102 -6.65 -8.96 6.16
N ARG A 103 -5.99 -9.92 5.51
CA ARG A 103 -5.37 -11.08 6.20
C ARG A 103 -4.30 -10.67 7.21
N HIS A 104 -3.57 -9.60 6.92
CA HIS A 104 -2.48 -9.12 7.76
C HIS A 104 -2.83 -7.92 8.65
N TYR A 105 -4.09 -7.45 8.59
CA TYR A 105 -4.53 -6.23 9.27
C TYR A 105 -4.25 -6.27 10.76
N ASP A 106 -4.66 -7.34 11.45
CA ASP A 106 -4.47 -7.44 12.91
C ASP A 106 -3.00 -7.45 13.32
N GLY A 107 -2.14 -8.00 12.46
CA GLY A 107 -0.69 -8.02 12.64
C GLY A 107 0.04 -6.72 12.29
N MET A 108 -0.66 -5.66 11.86
CA MET A 108 -0.04 -4.36 11.61
C MET A 108 0.36 -3.68 12.92
N GLN A 109 1.65 -3.36 13.04
CA GLN A 109 2.26 -2.83 14.27
C GLN A 109 2.22 -1.30 14.36
N THR A 110 1.86 -0.60 13.29
CA THR A 110 1.79 0.86 13.27
C THR A 110 0.40 1.36 12.91
N ALA A 111 0.11 2.59 13.29
CA ALA A 111 -1.17 3.24 13.05
C ALA A 111 -0.98 4.72 12.71
N VAL A 112 -1.89 5.25 11.90
CA VAL A 112 -1.99 6.67 11.57
C VAL A 112 -3.39 7.15 11.93
N ASP A 113 -3.44 8.27 12.66
CA ASP A 113 -4.69 8.94 12.98
C ASP A 113 -5.30 9.61 11.74
N ALA A 114 -6.47 9.10 11.35
CA ALA A 114 -7.33 9.62 10.30
C ALA A 114 -8.68 10.14 10.85
N GLY A 115 -8.80 10.37 12.17
CA GLY A 115 -10.02 10.92 12.79
C GLY A 115 -10.38 12.34 12.32
N ARG A 116 -9.41 13.08 11.77
CA ARG A 116 -9.62 14.38 11.09
C ARG A 116 -9.87 14.25 9.58
N GLY A 117 -10.09 13.03 9.09
CA GLY A 117 -10.29 12.71 7.68
C GLY A 117 -9.02 12.21 6.98
N LEU A 118 -9.24 11.43 5.91
CA LEU A 118 -8.17 10.77 5.13
C LEU A 118 -7.20 11.78 4.50
N ALA A 119 -7.71 12.89 3.94
CA ALA A 119 -6.87 13.91 3.31
C ALA A 119 -5.84 14.50 4.29
N HIS A 120 -6.27 14.78 5.52
CA HIS A 120 -5.38 15.27 6.58
C HIS A 120 -4.32 14.21 6.96
N ALA A 121 -4.73 12.94 7.11
CA ALA A 121 -3.82 11.84 7.37
C ALA A 121 -2.76 11.69 6.27
N LYS A 122 -3.17 11.69 5.00
CA LYS A 122 -2.28 11.62 3.83
C LYS A 122 -1.23 12.73 3.85
N ALA A 123 -1.66 13.99 4.04
CA ALA A 123 -0.77 15.13 4.10
C ALA A 123 0.28 14.99 5.23
N ARG A 124 -0.16 14.55 6.41
CA ARG A 124 0.73 14.32 7.56
C ARG A 124 1.73 13.18 7.30
N ILE A 125 1.28 12.03 6.81
CA ILE A 125 2.17 10.89 6.50
C ILE A 125 3.19 11.31 5.45
N ARG A 126 2.75 11.95 4.36
CA ARG A 126 3.63 12.45 3.30
C ARG A 126 4.71 13.35 3.86
N ALA A 127 4.35 14.35 4.67
CA ALA A 127 5.30 15.28 5.26
C ALA A 127 6.37 14.56 6.11
N VAL A 128 5.95 13.61 6.96
CA VAL A 128 6.87 12.82 7.80
C VAL A 128 7.76 11.92 6.94
N ARG A 129 7.21 11.29 5.90
CA ARG A 129 7.94 10.36 5.03
C ARG A 129 8.95 11.04 4.13
N LEU A 130 8.63 12.23 3.61
CA LEU A 130 9.56 13.03 2.82
C LEU A 130 10.69 13.59 3.71
N ALA A 131 10.37 14.09 4.91
CA ALA A 131 11.38 14.62 5.83
C ALA A 131 12.39 13.55 6.31
N ARG A 132 11.98 12.28 6.31
CA ARG A 132 12.83 11.14 6.72
C ARG A 132 13.46 10.41 5.55
N TRP A 133 13.18 10.81 4.31
CA TRP A 133 13.72 10.13 3.16
C TRP A 133 15.16 10.54 2.91
N ARG A 134 16.01 9.53 2.68
CA ARG A 134 17.31 9.71 2.04
C ARG A 134 17.29 8.83 0.79
N PRO A 135 17.55 9.39 -0.42
CA PRO A 135 17.81 8.55 -1.57
C PRO A 135 19.00 7.63 -1.24
N ALA A 136 18.96 6.39 -1.73
CA ALA A 136 20.15 5.55 -1.70
C ALA A 136 21.15 6.18 -2.69
N ASP A 137 22.32 6.56 -2.18
CA ASP A 137 23.46 6.97 -3.00
C ASP A 137 23.94 5.81 -3.89
#